data_AF-A0A2D6ELX0-F1
#
_entry.id   AF-A0A2D6ELX0-F1
#
_cell.length_a   1.000
_cell.length_b   1.000
_cell.length_c   1.000
_cell.angle_alpha   90.00
_cell.angle_beta   90.00
_cell.angle_gamma   90.00
#
_symmetry.space_group_name_H-M   'P 1'
#
loop_
_entity.id
_entity.type
_entity.pdbx_description
1 polymer ?
#
loop_
_entity_poly.entity_id
_entity_poly.type
_entity_poly.pdbx_seq_one_letter_code
_entity_poly.pdbx_strand_id
1 'polypeptide(L)'
;MGREFKKDITFILITGAVLTIFAHLLHIDAQLAAELFMPESQLGWYLRQYSQMPMIIVSVAFLIFIIIPPLRKKFPHLRQVALLWLFTLLFGAGLFVHTFLKDTIDRPRPRETSLLGGSQQYTGAFGIAPHQQQHAHAEFSGKSFPSGHVAMAAMLMVPYFSLRRRKPKTAAAVLSLGVAYAVLVGYGRMVLGAHFFTDVVWGILCVALTAAIGATFIKPQSDFKTRYTFTLMAVAIFALAWFNKFSLTLHHTSQSAEIAFAPQCKKVEIERVATDQPYKAQIKVYGYGGPTSWLTATETSGTIDYTTSFGIFRDLECEAKLQIPENIKHAIVQ
;
A
#
# COMPACT_ATOMS: atom_id res chain seq x y z
N MET A 1 -0.13 21.90 -25.21
CA MET A 1 0.71 21.15 -24.23
C MET A 1 2.04 21.87 -24.05
N GLY A 2 2.40 22.29 -22.83
CA GLY A 2 3.57 23.15 -22.59
C GLY A 2 4.92 22.43 -22.78
N ARG A 3 5.97 23.16 -23.19
CA ARG A 3 7.35 22.65 -23.41
C ARG A 3 7.92 21.93 -22.19
N GLU A 4 7.61 22.40 -20.98
CA GLU A 4 8.06 21.77 -19.74
C GLU A 4 7.43 20.40 -19.49
N PHE A 5 6.12 20.25 -19.72
CA PHE A 5 5.44 18.97 -19.53
C PHE A 5 5.99 17.89 -20.47
N LYS A 6 6.28 18.25 -21.72
CA LYS A 6 6.95 17.36 -22.66
C LYS A 6 8.31 16.91 -22.11
N LYS A 7 9.12 17.84 -21.59
CA LYS A 7 10.41 17.52 -20.97
C LYS A 7 10.26 16.59 -19.76
N ASP A 8 9.31 16.86 -18.87
CA ASP A 8 9.06 16.04 -17.69
C ASP A 8 8.70 14.61 -18.08
N ILE A 9 7.72 14.44 -18.99
CA ILE A 9 7.30 13.11 -19.46
C ILE A 9 8.45 12.40 -20.14
N THR A 10 9.14 13.06 -21.07
CA THR A 10 10.28 12.45 -21.78
C THR A 10 11.35 12.00 -20.79
N PHE A 11 11.70 12.83 -19.81
CA PHE A 11 12.66 12.47 -18.78
C PHE A 11 12.20 11.28 -17.94
N ILE A 12 10.95 11.27 -17.47
CA ILE A 12 10.38 10.18 -16.66
C ILE A 12 10.36 8.87 -17.45
N LEU A 13 9.87 8.89 -18.70
CA LEU A 13 9.77 7.69 -19.53
C LEU A 13 11.15 7.15 -19.93
N ILE A 14 12.09 8.04 -20.30
CA ILE A 14 13.47 7.63 -20.61
C ILE A 14 14.13 7.05 -19.37
N THR A 15 13.99 7.71 -18.21
CA THR A 15 14.57 7.20 -16.95
C THR A 15 13.99 5.83 -16.60
N GLY A 16 12.66 5.66 -16.69
CA GLY A 16 12.00 4.38 -16.47
C GLY A 16 12.47 3.29 -17.43
N ALA A 17 12.55 3.61 -18.72
CA ALA A 17 13.02 2.67 -19.75
C ALA A 17 14.49 2.27 -19.51
N VAL A 18 15.39 3.25 -19.35
CA VAL A 18 16.83 3.02 -19.13
C VAL A 18 17.05 2.20 -17.86
N LEU A 19 16.45 2.57 -16.73
CA LEU A 19 16.63 1.84 -15.48
C LEU A 19 16.02 0.44 -15.52
N THR A 20 14.90 0.25 -16.23
CA THR A 20 14.29 -1.07 -16.38
C THR A 20 15.12 -1.97 -17.29
N ILE A 21 15.59 -1.45 -18.43
CA ILE A 21 16.47 -2.18 -19.35
C ILE A 21 17.78 -2.54 -18.63
N PHE A 22 18.40 -1.59 -17.94
CA PHE A 22 19.59 -1.80 -17.13
C PHE A 22 19.36 -2.89 -16.06
N ALA A 23 18.25 -2.79 -15.32
CA ALA A 23 17.92 -3.78 -14.30
C ALA A 23 17.67 -5.17 -14.88
N HIS A 24 17.09 -5.25 -16.07
CA HIS A 24 16.85 -6.52 -16.77
C HIS A 24 18.14 -7.14 -17.30
N LEU A 25 18.96 -6.38 -18.04
CA LEU A 25 20.19 -6.85 -18.67
C LEU A 25 21.23 -7.32 -17.65
N LEU A 26 21.29 -6.67 -16.49
CA LEU A 26 22.25 -7.00 -15.43
C LEU A 26 21.64 -7.80 -14.28
N HIS A 27 20.38 -8.26 -14.41
CA HIS A 27 19.67 -9.01 -13.38
C HIS A 27 19.67 -8.33 -11.99
N ILE A 28 19.66 -6.99 -11.95
CA ILE A 28 19.76 -6.17 -10.73
C ILE A 28 18.66 -6.51 -9.73
N ASP A 29 17.44 -6.75 -10.21
CA ASP A 29 16.32 -7.14 -9.34
C ASP A 29 16.62 -8.44 -8.57
N ALA A 30 17.18 -9.45 -9.25
CA ALA A 30 17.48 -10.73 -8.64
C ALA A 30 18.71 -10.65 -7.71
N GLN A 31 19.77 -9.96 -8.15
CA GLN A 31 20.99 -9.76 -7.36
C GLN A 31 20.70 -9.01 -6.06
N LEU A 32 20.05 -7.85 -6.15
CA LEU A 32 19.71 -7.05 -4.97
C LEU A 32 18.72 -7.76 -4.05
N ALA A 33 17.79 -8.55 -4.60
CA ALA A 33 16.91 -9.36 -3.77
C ALA A 33 17.70 -10.39 -2.94
N ALA A 34 18.67 -11.09 -3.54
CA ALA A 34 19.50 -12.08 -2.86
C ALA A 34 20.45 -11.45 -1.83
N GLU A 35 21.07 -10.31 -2.16
CA GLU A 35 22.08 -9.67 -1.31
C GLU A 35 21.48 -8.89 -0.13
N LEU A 36 20.34 -8.23 -0.33
CA LEU A 36 19.77 -7.34 0.68
C LEU A 36 18.83 -8.03 1.67
N PHE A 37 18.41 -9.27 1.39
CA PHE A 37 17.34 -9.93 2.15
C PHE A 37 17.74 -10.18 3.60
N MET A 38 17.12 -9.43 4.52
CA MET A 38 17.27 -9.57 5.96
C MET A 38 15.87 -9.43 6.60
N PRO A 39 15.11 -10.54 6.73
CA PRO A 39 13.72 -10.50 7.21
C PRO A 39 13.58 -9.96 8.64
N GLU A 40 14.62 -10.10 9.47
CA GLU A 40 14.67 -9.60 10.85
C GLU A 40 15.15 -8.13 10.95
N SER A 41 15.28 -7.41 9.84
CA SER A 41 15.78 -6.04 9.85
C SER A 41 14.83 -5.08 10.58
N GLN A 42 15.26 -4.60 11.74
CA GLN A 42 14.52 -3.59 12.52
C GLN A 42 14.24 -2.32 11.70
N LEU A 43 15.22 -1.85 10.93
CA LEU A 43 15.05 -0.69 10.06
C LEU A 43 13.99 -0.95 8.97
N GLY A 44 14.01 -2.13 8.35
CA GLY A 44 13.01 -2.53 7.35
C GLY A 44 11.59 -2.50 7.92
N TRP A 45 11.39 -3.08 9.11
CA TRP A 45 10.09 -3.09 9.80
C TRP A 45 9.66 -1.71 10.27
N TYR A 46 10.59 -0.89 10.78
CA TYR A 46 10.32 0.50 11.15
C TYR A 46 9.85 1.32 9.94
N LEU A 47 10.57 1.25 8.83
CA LEU A 47 10.21 1.95 7.60
C LEU A 47 8.89 1.44 7.02
N ARG A 48 8.62 0.13 7.09
CA ARG A 48 7.30 -0.43 6.74
C ARG A 48 6.18 0.23 7.55
N GLN A 49 6.34 0.31 8.87
CA GLN A 49 5.27 0.74 9.76
C GLN A 49 5.05 2.25 9.73
N TYR A 50 6.11 3.04 9.69
CA TYR A 50 6.03 4.48 9.98
C TYR A 50 6.26 5.40 8.78
N SER A 51 6.82 4.91 7.66
CA SER A 51 7.20 5.79 6.54
C SER A 51 6.03 6.56 5.91
N GLN A 52 4.81 6.04 6.03
CA GLN A 52 3.62 6.66 5.44
C GLN A 52 3.02 7.75 6.35
N MET A 53 3.28 7.71 7.66
CA MET A 53 2.64 8.61 8.64
C MET A 53 2.89 10.10 8.36
N PRO A 54 4.13 10.55 8.06
CA PRO A 54 4.36 11.97 7.75
C PRO A 54 3.55 12.44 6.54
N MET A 55 3.38 11.58 5.53
CA MET A 55 2.65 11.92 4.30
C MET A 55 1.15 11.99 4.57
N ILE A 56 0.62 11.13 5.44
CA ILE A 56 -0.78 11.18 5.89
C ILE A 56 -1.03 12.48 6.65
N ILE A 57 -0.16 12.83 7.61
CA ILE A 57 -0.28 14.06 8.39
C ILE A 57 -0.29 15.29 7.47
N VAL A 58 0.64 15.37 6.53
CA VAL A 58 0.69 16.47 5.54
C VAL A 58 -0.57 16.49 4.66
N SER A 59 -1.08 15.32 4.27
CA SER A 59 -2.31 15.21 3.47
C SER A 59 -3.53 15.74 4.23
N VAL A 60 -3.67 15.38 5.51
CA VAL A 60 -4.75 15.89 6.39
C VAL A 60 -4.62 17.39 6.60
N ALA A 61 -3.40 17.89 6.84
CA ALA A 61 -3.16 19.32 6.98
C ALA A 61 -3.53 20.10 5.71
N PHE A 62 -3.18 19.58 4.52
CA PHE A 62 -3.57 20.18 3.25
C PHE A 62 -5.07 20.08 2.98
N LEU A 63 -5.74 19.01 3.40
CA LEU A 63 -7.19 18.87 3.33
C LEU A 63 -7.88 19.97 4.15
N ILE A 64 -7.49 20.13 5.41
CA ILE A 64 -8.01 21.17 6.31
C ILE A 64 -7.74 22.56 5.72
N PHE A 65 -6.52 22.81 5.23
CA PHE A 65 -6.16 24.07 4.59
C PHE A 65 -7.05 24.42 3.37
N ILE A 66 -7.39 23.42 2.55
CA ILE A 66 -8.26 23.60 1.37
C ILE A 66 -9.73 23.84 1.74
N ILE A 67 -10.19 23.26 2.85
CA ILE A 67 -11.56 23.45 3.36
C ILE A 67 -11.77 24.88 3.83
N ILE A 68 -10.77 25.50 4.48
CA ILE A 68 -10.89 26.84 5.08
C ILE A 68 -10.75 27.94 4.00
N PRO A 69 -11.86 28.60 3.56
CA PRO A 69 -11.83 29.54 2.45
C PRO A 69 -10.95 30.79 2.62
N PRO A 70 -10.83 31.42 3.82
CA PRO A 70 -9.95 32.57 3.96
C PRO A 70 -8.47 32.21 3.82
N LEU A 71 -8.05 31.04 4.33
CA LEU A 71 -6.65 30.58 4.25
C LEU A 71 -6.22 30.30 2.81
N ARG A 72 -7.04 29.56 2.05
CA ARG A 72 -6.71 29.21 0.66
C ARG A 72 -6.72 30.41 -0.30
N LYS A 73 -7.50 31.46 0.01
CA LYS A 73 -7.48 32.74 -0.74
C LYS A 73 -6.24 33.56 -0.42
N LYS A 74 -5.81 33.58 0.85
CA LYS A 74 -4.61 34.31 1.32
C LYS A 74 -3.31 33.75 0.75
N PHE A 75 -3.20 32.43 0.58
CA PHE A 75 -1.96 31.76 0.14
C PHE A 75 -2.16 30.96 -1.17
N PRO A 76 -2.28 31.62 -2.34
CA PRO A 76 -2.60 30.95 -3.61
C PRO A 76 -1.55 29.93 -4.07
N HIS A 77 -0.28 30.15 -3.76
CA HIS A 77 0.78 29.20 -4.09
C HIS A 77 0.78 27.97 -3.18
N LEU A 78 0.49 28.14 -1.89
CA LEU A 78 0.32 27.01 -0.98
C LEU A 78 -0.92 26.19 -1.34
N ARG A 79 -2.00 26.87 -1.78
CA ARG A 79 -3.18 26.23 -2.39
C ARG A 79 -2.84 25.40 -3.61
N GLN A 80 -2.01 25.90 -4.52
CA GLN A 80 -1.57 25.12 -5.66
C GLN A 80 -0.84 23.84 -5.22
N VAL A 81 0.09 23.95 -4.27
CA VAL A 81 0.83 22.81 -3.71
C VAL A 81 -0.12 21.81 -3.07
N ALA A 82 -1.05 22.27 -2.23
CA ALA A 82 -2.03 21.42 -1.55
C ALA A 82 -2.96 20.70 -2.53
N LEU A 83 -3.49 21.41 -3.55
CA LEU A 83 -4.32 20.79 -4.58
C LEU A 83 -3.54 19.76 -5.41
N LEU A 84 -2.29 20.08 -5.76
CA LEU A 84 -1.43 19.15 -6.50
C LEU A 84 -1.08 17.92 -5.65
N TRP A 85 -0.82 18.11 -4.37
CA TRP A 85 -0.59 17.04 -3.40
C TRP A 85 -1.80 16.12 -3.32
N LEU A 86 -3.00 16.65 -3.05
CA LEU A 86 -4.22 15.85 -2.93
C LEU A 86 -4.58 15.14 -4.25
N PHE A 87 -4.39 15.82 -5.39
CA PHE A 87 -4.55 15.21 -6.71
C PHE A 87 -3.58 14.03 -6.89
N THR A 88 -2.30 14.21 -6.59
CA THR A 88 -1.28 13.17 -6.78
C THR A 88 -1.45 12.01 -5.79
N LEU A 89 -1.88 12.30 -4.56
CA LEU A 89 -2.22 11.28 -3.58
C LEU A 89 -3.35 10.39 -4.10
N LEU A 90 -4.43 11.01 -4.58
CA LEU A 90 -5.63 10.31 -5.01
C LEU A 90 -5.42 9.56 -6.34
N PHE A 91 -4.92 10.25 -7.36
CA PHE A 91 -4.80 9.68 -8.70
C PHE A 91 -3.50 8.93 -8.94
N GLY A 92 -2.42 9.29 -8.23
CA GLY A 92 -1.11 8.69 -8.39
C GLY A 92 -0.91 7.53 -7.42
N ALA A 93 -0.77 7.83 -6.13
CA ALA A 93 -0.51 6.81 -5.12
C ALA A 93 -1.72 5.88 -4.87
N GLY A 94 -2.93 6.44 -4.84
CA GLY A 94 -4.18 5.69 -4.68
C GLY A 94 -4.58 4.95 -5.97
N LEU A 95 -5.19 5.64 -6.92
CA LEU A 95 -5.79 5.01 -8.10
C LEU A 95 -4.76 4.33 -9.01
N PHE A 96 -3.72 5.06 -9.45
CA PHE A 96 -2.82 4.53 -10.46
C PHE A 96 -1.91 3.42 -9.91
N VAL A 97 -1.28 3.62 -8.76
CA VAL A 97 -0.39 2.63 -8.15
C VAL A 97 -1.16 1.52 -7.44
N HIS A 98 -2.08 1.85 -6.54
CA HIS A 98 -2.70 0.85 -5.65
C HIS A 98 -3.85 0.08 -6.30
N THR A 99 -4.62 0.70 -7.19
CA THR A 99 -5.74 0.04 -7.87
C THR A 99 -5.32 -0.45 -9.25
N PHE A 100 -4.89 0.44 -10.14
CA PHE A 100 -4.71 0.08 -11.54
C PHE A 100 -3.50 -0.85 -11.76
N LEU A 101 -2.30 -0.42 -11.40
CA LEU A 101 -1.09 -1.19 -11.68
C LEU A 101 -0.97 -2.43 -10.81
N LYS A 102 -1.25 -2.31 -9.50
CA LYS A 102 -1.22 -3.46 -8.61
C LYS A 102 -2.23 -4.52 -9.01
N ASP A 103 -3.45 -4.16 -9.41
CA ASP A 103 -4.43 -5.19 -9.78
C ASP A 103 -4.19 -5.84 -11.14
N THR A 104 -3.48 -5.14 -12.04
CA THR A 104 -3.20 -5.62 -13.39
C THR A 104 -1.89 -6.42 -13.48
N ILE A 105 -0.89 -6.09 -12.66
CA ILE A 105 0.44 -6.68 -12.75
C ILE A 105 0.62 -7.74 -11.66
N ASP A 106 0.53 -8.99 -12.10
CA ASP A 106 0.66 -10.15 -11.23
C ASP A 106 2.12 -10.56 -11.00
N ARG A 107 2.87 -9.70 -10.31
CA ARG A 107 4.28 -9.93 -10.00
C ARG A 107 4.47 -10.52 -8.60
N PRO A 108 5.12 -11.69 -8.42
CA PRO A 108 5.45 -12.23 -7.11
C PRO A 108 6.44 -11.34 -6.37
N ARG A 109 6.39 -11.33 -5.04
CA ARG A 109 7.38 -10.59 -4.24
C ARG A 109 8.68 -11.39 -4.16
N PRO A 110 9.85 -10.74 -3.98
CA PRO A 110 11.14 -11.44 -3.89
C PRO A 110 11.12 -12.66 -2.97
N ARG A 111 10.58 -12.51 -1.75
CA ARG A 111 10.51 -13.59 -0.74
C ARG A 111 9.58 -14.76 -1.10
N GLU A 112 8.67 -14.54 -2.04
CA GLU A 112 7.74 -15.57 -2.53
C GLU A 112 8.36 -16.35 -3.70
N THR A 113 9.48 -15.85 -4.25
CA THR A 113 10.17 -16.51 -5.36
C THR A 113 11.23 -17.50 -4.87
N SER A 114 11.56 -18.45 -5.73
CA SER A 114 12.66 -19.42 -5.57
C SER A 114 14.02 -18.76 -5.29
N LEU A 115 14.20 -17.47 -5.63
CA LEU A 115 15.42 -16.72 -5.30
C LEU A 115 15.69 -16.67 -3.79
N LEU A 116 14.64 -16.63 -2.97
CA LEU A 116 14.72 -16.50 -1.51
C LEU A 116 14.05 -17.68 -0.79
N GLY A 117 13.98 -18.84 -1.45
CA GLY A 117 13.39 -20.07 -0.88
C GLY A 117 11.86 -20.15 -0.96
N GLY A 118 11.21 -19.26 -1.71
CA GLY A 118 9.78 -19.32 -1.99
C GLY A 118 9.43 -20.27 -3.15
N SER A 119 8.13 -20.50 -3.38
CA SER A 119 7.63 -21.45 -4.36
C SER A 119 7.40 -20.89 -5.77
N GLN A 120 7.42 -19.56 -5.94
CA GLN A 120 7.10 -18.91 -7.22
C GLN A 120 8.33 -18.69 -8.10
N GLN A 121 8.13 -18.56 -9.40
CA GLN A 121 9.21 -18.20 -10.32
C GLN A 121 9.42 -16.68 -10.32
N TYR A 122 10.69 -16.27 -10.38
CA TYR A 122 11.03 -14.86 -10.57
C TYR A 122 10.50 -14.36 -11.92
N THR A 123 9.88 -13.18 -11.92
CA THR A 123 9.46 -12.49 -13.14
C THR A 123 10.10 -11.10 -13.20
N GLY A 124 10.44 -10.69 -14.43
CA GLY A 124 10.98 -9.36 -14.70
C GLY A 124 9.98 -8.24 -14.39
N ALA A 125 10.42 -6.99 -14.57
CA ALA A 125 9.53 -5.84 -14.45
C ALA A 125 8.29 -6.01 -15.35
N PHE A 126 7.12 -5.60 -14.83
CA PHE A 126 5.80 -5.73 -15.47
C PHE A 126 5.20 -7.15 -15.57
N GLY A 127 5.81 -8.17 -14.97
CA GLY A 127 5.18 -9.49 -14.86
C GLY A 127 4.97 -10.20 -16.20
N ILE A 128 5.84 -9.95 -17.19
CA ILE A 128 5.81 -10.64 -18.48
C ILE A 128 6.30 -12.08 -18.26
N ALA A 129 5.40 -12.98 -17.88
CA ALA A 129 5.64 -14.41 -17.82
C ALA A 129 4.39 -15.17 -18.29
N PRO A 130 4.53 -16.23 -19.11
CA PRO A 130 3.40 -17.07 -19.48
C PRO A 130 3.03 -17.93 -18.26
N HIS A 131 1.81 -17.78 -17.76
CA HIS A 131 1.21 -18.60 -16.70
C HIS A 131 1.94 -18.58 -15.34
N GLN A 132 1.46 -17.78 -14.40
CA GLN A 132 1.70 -18.02 -12.97
C GLN A 132 0.43 -18.47 -12.27
N GLN A 133 0.56 -19.52 -11.45
CA GLN A 133 -0.49 -20.05 -10.59
C GLN A 133 -0.77 -19.09 -9.42
N GLN A 134 -2.02 -19.11 -8.95
CA GLN A 134 -2.55 -18.25 -7.88
C GLN A 134 -1.66 -18.22 -6.63
N HIS A 135 -1.55 -17.03 -6.05
CA HIS A 135 -0.74 -16.68 -4.90
C HIS A 135 -0.89 -17.62 -3.69
N ALA A 136 0.19 -18.32 -3.35
CA ALA A 136 0.32 -18.99 -2.06
C ALA A 136 0.76 -17.98 -0.98
N HIS A 137 -0.06 -17.94 0.07
CA HIS A 137 0.08 -17.41 1.42
C HIS A 137 1.45 -16.87 1.87
N ALA A 138 1.50 -15.55 2.06
CA ALA A 138 2.41 -14.91 2.99
C ALA A 138 1.76 -13.61 3.52
N GLU A 139 2.23 -13.06 4.63
CA GLU A 139 1.79 -11.77 5.24
C GLU A 139 1.83 -10.54 4.26
N PHE A 140 2.36 -10.76 3.06
CA PHE A 140 2.57 -9.82 1.97
C PHE A 140 1.92 -10.34 0.68
N SER A 141 0.83 -11.13 0.76
CA SER A 141 0.27 -11.86 -0.39
C SER A 141 0.06 -10.99 -1.64
N GLY A 142 0.75 -11.37 -2.71
CA GLY A 142 0.49 -10.98 -4.10
C GLY A 142 0.78 -9.53 -4.50
N LYS A 143 1.13 -9.34 -5.77
CA LYS A 143 1.31 -8.05 -6.47
C LYS A 143 2.40 -7.15 -5.89
N SER A 144 3.67 -7.45 -6.20
CA SER A 144 4.82 -6.64 -5.80
C SER A 144 4.86 -5.28 -6.53
N PHE A 145 4.48 -5.24 -7.81
CA PHE A 145 4.72 -4.07 -8.65
C PHE A 145 3.52 -3.10 -8.72
N PRO A 146 3.73 -1.77 -8.71
CA PRO A 146 4.87 -1.07 -8.13
C PRO A 146 4.71 -0.93 -6.61
N SER A 147 5.72 -0.39 -5.93
CA SER A 147 5.67 -0.25 -4.48
C SER A 147 4.79 0.92 -4.02
N GLY A 148 3.69 0.60 -3.32
CA GLY A 148 2.80 1.59 -2.71
C GLY A 148 3.43 2.37 -1.55
N HIS A 149 4.32 1.75 -0.78
CA HIS A 149 5.06 2.45 0.29
C HIS A 149 6.00 3.51 -0.30
N VAL A 150 6.69 3.15 -1.38
CA VAL A 150 7.57 4.07 -2.10
C VAL A 150 6.76 5.18 -2.78
N ALA A 151 5.61 4.86 -3.40
CA ALA A 151 4.73 5.87 -3.97
C ALA A 151 4.24 6.88 -2.91
N MET A 152 3.85 6.40 -1.72
CA MET A 152 3.50 7.30 -0.62
C MET A 152 4.69 8.17 -0.20
N ALA A 153 5.88 7.58 0.00
CA ALA A 153 7.08 8.33 0.36
C ALA A 153 7.49 9.38 -0.69
N ALA A 154 7.31 9.04 -1.97
CA ALA A 154 7.56 9.91 -3.12
C ALA A 154 6.67 11.14 -3.14
N MET A 155 5.53 11.17 -2.42
CA MET A 155 4.69 12.37 -2.30
C MET A 155 5.46 13.60 -1.85
N LEU A 156 6.51 13.41 -1.04
CA LEU A 156 7.36 14.50 -0.57
C LEU A 156 8.02 15.31 -1.71
N MET A 157 8.20 14.71 -2.90
CA MET A 157 8.74 15.43 -4.06
C MET A 157 7.71 16.34 -4.75
N VAL A 158 6.41 16.11 -4.56
CA VAL A 158 5.32 16.75 -5.32
C VAL A 158 5.38 18.29 -5.33
N PRO A 159 5.77 19.00 -4.24
CA PRO A 159 5.87 20.46 -4.28
C PRO A 159 6.88 20.99 -5.32
N TYR A 160 7.85 20.20 -5.76
CA TYR A 160 8.77 20.54 -6.86
C TYR A 160 8.02 21.07 -8.09
N PHE A 161 6.96 20.39 -8.50
CA PHE A 161 6.21 20.70 -9.72
C PHE A 161 5.45 22.03 -9.64
N SER A 162 5.16 22.52 -8.43
CA SER A 162 4.59 23.86 -8.21
C SER A 162 5.69 24.93 -8.01
N LEU A 163 6.82 24.58 -7.40
CA LEU A 163 7.85 25.53 -6.97
C LEU A 163 8.91 25.84 -8.04
N ARG A 164 9.19 24.91 -8.97
CA ARG A 164 10.37 24.94 -9.86
C ARG A 164 10.57 26.24 -10.66
N ARG A 165 9.50 26.94 -11.03
CA ARG A 165 9.59 28.23 -11.74
C ARG A 165 9.85 29.42 -10.82
N ARG A 166 9.35 29.38 -9.58
CA ARG A 166 9.38 30.51 -8.65
C ARG A 166 10.54 30.43 -7.66
N LYS A 167 10.86 29.23 -7.19
CA LYS A 167 11.89 28.98 -6.18
C LYS A 167 12.73 27.75 -6.59
N PRO A 168 13.57 27.85 -7.64
CA PRO A 168 14.27 26.70 -8.21
C PRO A 168 15.18 25.99 -7.19
N LYS A 169 15.90 26.72 -6.33
CA LYS A 169 16.74 26.13 -5.28
C LYS A 169 15.92 25.31 -4.28
N THR A 170 14.82 25.87 -3.78
CA THR A 170 13.89 25.17 -2.88
C THR A 170 13.24 23.97 -3.57
N ALA A 171 12.86 24.11 -4.84
CA ALA A 171 12.26 23.03 -5.61
C ALA A 171 13.24 21.85 -5.78
N ALA A 172 14.52 22.14 -6.09
CA ALA A 172 15.55 21.12 -6.20
C ALA A 172 15.81 20.42 -4.85
N ALA A 173 15.83 21.17 -3.74
CA ALA A 173 15.97 20.59 -2.40
C ALA A 173 14.80 19.65 -2.06
N VAL A 174 13.55 20.07 -2.32
CA VAL A 174 12.36 19.24 -2.08
C VAL A 174 12.34 18.00 -2.98
N LEU A 175 12.72 18.13 -4.25
CA LEU A 175 12.84 16.98 -5.17
C LEU A 175 13.87 15.99 -4.65
N SER A 176 15.06 16.48 -4.28
CA SER A 176 16.16 15.63 -3.80
C SER A 176 15.79 14.91 -2.50
N LEU A 177 15.18 15.64 -1.55
CA LEU A 177 14.72 15.06 -0.29
C LEU A 177 13.61 14.02 -0.52
N GLY A 178 12.66 14.31 -1.40
CA GLY A 178 11.57 13.39 -1.71
C GLY A 178 12.05 12.11 -2.39
N VAL A 179 12.99 12.22 -3.33
CA VAL A 179 13.62 11.06 -3.98
C VAL A 179 14.46 10.27 -2.98
N ALA A 180 15.31 10.94 -2.19
CA ALA A 180 16.14 10.28 -1.18
C ALA A 180 15.30 9.53 -0.15
N TYR A 181 14.20 10.14 0.32
CA TYR A 181 13.28 9.50 1.25
C TYR A 181 12.58 8.29 0.62
N ALA A 182 12.10 8.42 -0.62
CA ALA A 182 11.47 7.31 -1.34
C ALA A 182 12.44 6.14 -1.58
N VAL A 183 13.72 6.43 -1.89
CA VAL A 183 14.78 5.42 -2.01
C VAL A 183 15.07 4.76 -0.67
N LEU A 184 15.16 5.52 0.44
CA LEU A 184 15.35 4.96 1.78
C LEU A 184 14.21 4.01 2.16
N VAL A 185 12.96 4.43 1.92
CA VAL A 185 11.79 3.57 2.14
C VAL A 185 11.86 2.34 1.24
N GLY A 186 12.17 2.52 -0.04
CA GLY A 186 12.36 1.43 -1.01
C GLY A 186 13.41 0.42 -0.58
N TYR A 187 14.55 0.88 -0.07
CA TYR A 187 15.58 0.05 0.54
C TYR A 187 15.02 -0.80 1.67
N GLY A 188 14.31 -0.18 2.63
CA GLY A 188 13.65 -0.92 3.71
C GLY A 188 12.65 -1.98 3.20
N ARG A 189 11.99 -1.74 2.07
CA ARG A 189 11.09 -2.73 1.46
C ARG A 189 11.84 -3.85 0.73
N MET A 190 12.96 -3.56 0.07
CA MET A 190 13.80 -4.56 -0.59
C MET A 190 14.44 -5.48 0.44
N VAL A 191 14.94 -4.92 1.55
CA VAL A 191 15.53 -5.68 2.66
C VAL A 191 14.56 -6.70 3.24
N LEU A 192 13.27 -6.36 3.35
CA LEU A 192 12.22 -7.28 3.80
C LEU A 192 11.75 -8.29 2.73
N GLY A 193 12.38 -8.29 1.55
CA GLY A 193 11.99 -9.12 0.40
C GLY A 193 10.58 -8.80 -0.13
N ALA A 194 10.10 -7.57 0.09
CA ALA A 194 8.73 -7.16 -0.24
C ALA A 194 8.58 -6.60 -1.67
N HIS A 195 9.66 -6.04 -2.22
CA HIS A 195 9.69 -5.35 -3.50
C HIS A 195 11.04 -5.55 -4.18
N PHE A 196 11.03 -5.63 -5.51
CA PHE A 196 12.24 -5.56 -6.33
C PHE A 196 12.69 -4.11 -6.55
N PHE A 197 13.93 -3.91 -7.02
CA PHE A 197 14.45 -2.57 -7.33
C PHE A 197 13.59 -1.82 -8.34
N THR A 198 13.14 -2.49 -9.40
CA THR A 198 12.25 -1.89 -10.40
C THR A 198 10.87 -1.51 -9.82
N ASP A 199 10.37 -2.21 -8.80
CA ASP A 199 9.12 -1.83 -8.10
C ASP A 199 9.29 -0.47 -7.38
N VAL A 200 10.48 -0.21 -6.83
CA VAL A 200 10.84 1.05 -6.17
C VAL A 200 10.95 2.17 -7.19
N VAL A 201 11.68 1.96 -8.28
CA VAL A 201 11.85 2.94 -9.36
C VAL A 201 10.48 3.38 -9.90
N TRP A 202 9.62 2.42 -10.25
CA TRP A 202 8.30 2.74 -10.79
C TRP A 202 7.36 3.36 -9.77
N GLY A 203 7.49 3.02 -8.46
CA GLY A 203 6.76 3.73 -7.40
C GLY A 203 7.06 5.24 -7.38
N ILE A 204 8.32 5.63 -7.56
CA ILE A 204 8.77 7.02 -7.66
C ILE A 204 8.25 7.67 -8.96
N LEU A 205 8.48 7.00 -10.10
CA LEU A 205 8.16 7.56 -11.42
C LEU A 205 6.66 7.73 -11.65
N CYS A 206 5.81 6.83 -11.14
CA CYS A 206 4.36 6.96 -11.22
C CYS A 206 3.87 8.24 -10.52
N VAL A 207 4.40 8.53 -9.32
CA VAL A 207 4.05 9.75 -8.57
C VAL A 207 4.57 11.00 -9.27
N ALA A 208 5.81 10.97 -9.78
CA ALA A 208 6.36 12.07 -10.55
C ALA A 208 5.52 12.36 -11.81
N LEU A 209 5.08 11.31 -12.52
CA LEU A 209 4.25 11.42 -13.72
C LEU A 209 2.90 12.06 -13.40
N THR A 210 2.19 11.55 -12.38
CA THR A 210 0.90 12.10 -11.98
C THR A 210 1.02 13.55 -11.52
N ALA A 211 2.07 13.89 -10.77
CA ALA A 211 2.32 15.27 -10.35
C ALA A 211 2.64 16.19 -11.55
N ALA A 212 3.42 15.71 -12.52
CA ALA A 212 3.69 16.45 -13.76
C ALA A 212 2.41 16.74 -14.55
N ILE A 213 1.51 15.74 -14.66
CA ILE A 213 0.19 15.88 -15.29
C ILE A 213 -0.65 16.90 -14.52
N GLY A 214 -0.78 16.77 -13.20
CA GLY A 214 -1.54 17.70 -12.37
C GLY A 214 -1.07 19.14 -12.47
N ALA A 215 0.25 19.36 -12.54
CA ALA A 215 0.83 20.69 -12.65
C ALA A 215 0.51 21.41 -13.99
N THR A 216 0.04 20.68 -15.02
CA THR A 216 -0.36 21.30 -16.29
C THR A 216 -1.62 22.15 -16.13
N PHE A 217 -2.60 21.71 -15.33
CA PHE A 217 -3.91 22.36 -15.17
C PHE A 217 -4.15 22.94 -13.77
N ILE A 218 -3.44 22.50 -12.72
CA ILE A 218 -3.53 23.09 -11.37
C ILE A 218 -2.61 24.31 -11.29
N LYS A 219 -3.19 25.52 -11.27
CA LYS A 219 -2.47 26.81 -11.23
C LYS A 219 -2.78 27.60 -9.95
N PRO A 220 -1.92 28.53 -9.49
CA PRO A 220 -2.17 29.32 -8.29
C PRO A 220 -3.48 30.11 -8.33
N GLN A 221 -3.80 30.62 -9.52
CA GLN A 221 -5.01 31.38 -9.81
C GLN A 221 -6.06 30.54 -10.57
N SER A 222 -5.90 29.22 -10.66
CA SER A 222 -6.95 28.42 -11.31
C SER A 222 -8.25 28.69 -10.57
N ASP A 223 -9.27 29.12 -11.32
CA ASP A 223 -10.63 29.29 -10.83
C ASP A 223 -11.24 27.89 -10.67
N PHE A 224 -10.58 27.08 -9.84
CA PHE A 224 -11.00 25.77 -9.44
C PHE A 224 -12.25 26.00 -8.62
N LYS A 225 -13.38 26.13 -9.35
CA LYS A 225 -14.68 26.48 -8.82
C LYS A 225 -14.90 25.60 -7.60
N THR A 226 -15.45 26.19 -6.55
CA THR A 226 -15.72 25.53 -5.27
C THR A 226 -16.25 24.09 -5.46
N ARG A 227 -17.10 23.86 -6.47
CA ARG A 227 -17.57 22.53 -6.91
C ARG A 227 -16.48 21.48 -7.16
N TYR A 228 -15.41 21.78 -7.89
CA TYR A 228 -14.34 20.81 -8.18
C TYR A 228 -13.47 20.52 -6.95
N THR A 229 -13.37 21.49 -6.02
CA THR A 229 -12.71 21.27 -4.73
C THR A 229 -13.51 20.29 -3.90
N PHE A 230 -14.83 20.47 -3.86
CA PHE A 230 -15.75 19.53 -3.22
C PHE A 230 -15.72 18.16 -3.89
N THR A 231 -15.65 18.07 -5.22
CA THR A 231 -15.52 16.78 -5.92
C THR A 231 -14.21 16.08 -5.57
N LEU A 232 -13.06 16.76 -5.64
CA LEU A 232 -11.77 16.19 -5.24
C LEU A 232 -11.78 15.76 -3.77
N MET A 233 -12.41 16.55 -2.90
CA MET A 233 -12.53 16.25 -1.47
C MET A 233 -13.43 15.05 -1.23
N ALA A 234 -14.59 14.98 -1.88
CA ALA A 234 -15.49 13.83 -1.79
C ALA A 234 -14.80 12.57 -2.30
N VAL A 235 -14.09 12.64 -3.43
CA VAL A 235 -13.35 11.49 -3.96
C VAL A 235 -12.17 11.13 -3.05
N ALA A 236 -11.47 12.10 -2.45
CA ALA A 236 -10.39 11.82 -1.49
C ALA A 236 -10.92 11.20 -0.19
N ILE A 237 -12.04 11.69 0.35
CA ILE A 237 -12.71 11.10 1.52
C ILE A 237 -13.20 9.69 1.17
N PHE A 238 -13.81 9.51 -0.01
CA PHE A 238 -14.27 8.20 -0.47
C PHE A 238 -13.11 7.24 -0.76
N ALA A 239 -11.95 7.73 -1.19
CA ALA A 239 -10.75 6.91 -1.35
C ALA A 239 -10.17 6.51 0.01
N LEU A 240 -10.02 7.45 0.94
CA LEU A 240 -9.56 7.15 2.31
C LEU A 240 -10.51 6.18 3.02
N ALA A 241 -11.81 6.31 2.75
CA ALA A 241 -12.86 5.37 3.13
C ALA A 241 -12.69 3.99 2.51
N TRP A 242 -12.42 3.92 1.21
CA TRP A 242 -12.33 2.68 0.45
C TRP A 242 -11.06 1.86 0.75
N PHE A 243 -10.00 2.53 1.19
CA PHE A 243 -8.69 1.90 1.48
C PHE A 243 -8.44 1.65 2.97
N ASN A 244 -9.44 1.83 3.84
CA ASN A 244 -9.26 1.55 5.27
C ASN A 244 -9.27 0.04 5.52
N LYS A 245 -8.08 -0.55 5.46
CA LYS A 245 -7.87 -1.95 5.82
C LYS A 245 -8.01 -2.09 7.33
N PHE A 246 -8.89 -2.98 7.77
CA PHE A 246 -9.01 -3.33 9.18
C PHE A 246 -8.61 -4.79 9.40
N SER A 247 -8.11 -5.09 10.59
CA SER A 247 -7.85 -6.45 11.05
C SER A 247 -8.32 -6.59 12.48
N LEU A 248 -9.24 -7.53 12.69
CA LEU A 248 -9.69 -7.93 14.01
C LEU A 248 -9.01 -9.26 14.34
N THR A 249 -8.21 -9.25 15.40
CA THR A 249 -7.64 -10.49 15.96
C THR A 249 -8.36 -10.79 17.25
N LEU A 250 -8.97 -11.96 17.31
CA LEU A 250 -9.70 -12.48 18.45
C LEU A 250 -8.87 -13.60 19.05
N HIS A 251 -8.64 -13.51 20.34
CA HIS A 251 -8.07 -14.59 21.12
C HIS A 251 -9.20 -15.19 21.94
N HIS A 252 -9.56 -16.43 21.64
CA HIS A 252 -10.60 -17.15 22.36
C HIS A 252 -9.99 -18.37 23.04
N THR A 253 -10.27 -18.53 24.33
CA THR A 253 -9.93 -19.73 25.09
C THR A 253 -11.26 -20.39 25.46
N SER A 254 -11.56 -21.51 24.82
CA SER A 254 -12.82 -22.22 25.02
C SER A 254 -12.60 -23.43 25.92
N GLN A 255 -13.60 -23.78 26.72
CA GLN A 255 -13.69 -25.09 27.35
C GLN A 255 -14.48 -26.09 26.48
N SER A 256 -15.11 -25.59 25.40
CA SER A 256 -15.91 -26.36 24.46
C SER A 256 -15.01 -27.18 23.53
N ALA A 257 -15.38 -28.43 23.28
CA ALA A 257 -14.62 -29.35 22.42
C ALA A 257 -14.84 -29.13 20.92
N GLU A 258 -15.77 -28.26 20.54
CA GLU A 258 -16.19 -28.01 19.15
C GLU A 258 -16.32 -26.50 18.91
N ILE A 259 -15.72 -26.00 17.82
CA ILE A 259 -15.87 -24.61 17.37
C ILE A 259 -16.26 -24.58 15.89
N ALA A 260 -17.38 -23.93 15.58
CA ALA A 260 -17.87 -23.72 14.22
C ALA A 260 -17.72 -22.24 13.79
N PHE A 261 -17.47 -22.00 12.50
CA PHE A 261 -17.18 -20.67 11.94
C PHE A 261 -18.25 -20.23 10.93
N ALA A 262 -18.92 -19.11 11.18
CA ALA A 262 -19.93 -18.57 10.26
C ALA A 262 -19.62 -17.10 9.87
N PRO A 263 -19.02 -16.82 8.68
CA PRO A 263 -18.73 -17.74 7.59
C PRO A 263 -17.41 -18.53 7.77
N GLN A 264 -17.29 -19.63 7.02
CA GLN A 264 -16.13 -20.53 7.05
C GLN A 264 -14.81 -19.79 6.84
N CYS A 265 -13.83 -20.08 7.69
CA CYS A 265 -12.49 -19.54 7.56
C CYS A 265 -11.75 -20.22 6.41
N LYS A 266 -11.22 -19.40 5.50
CA LYS A 266 -10.50 -19.85 4.30
C LYS A 266 -9.23 -20.64 4.64
N LYS A 267 -8.65 -20.41 5.82
CA LYS A 267 -7.46 -21.10 6.30
C LYS A 267 -7.60 -21.44 7.79
N VAL A 268 -7.35 -22.70 8.14
CA VAL A 268 -7.31 -23.17 9.52
C VAL A 268 -6.01 -23.95 9.75
N GLU A 269 -5.16 -23.44 10.62
CA GLU A 269 -3.94 -24.13 11.07
C GLU A 269 -4.21 -24.80 12.42
N ILE A 270 -3.86 -26.08 12.52
CA ILE A 270 -4.05 -26.87 13.75
C ILE A 270 -2.68 -27.22 14.32
N GLU A 271 -2.45 -26.81 15.56
CA GLU A 271 -1.28 -27.13 16.38
C GLU A 271 -1.72 -28.05 17.52
N ARG A 272 -1.15 -29.25 17.60
CA ARG A 272 -1.42 -30.18 18.71
C ARG A 272 -0.58 -29.78 19.91
N VAL A 273 -1.23 -29.61 21.06
CA VAL A 273 -0.57 -29.23 22.32
C VAL A 273 -0.77 -30.32 23.38
N ALA A 274 0.11 -30.33 24.38
CA ALA A 274 0.05 -31.27 25.49
C ALA A 274 -1.32 -31.25 26.19
N THR A 275 -1.72 -32.39 26.75
CA THR A 275 -3.08 -32.64 27.27
C THR A 275 -3.50 -31.69 28.41
N ASP A 276 -2.54 -31.09 29.09
CA ASP A 276 -2.70 -30.14 30.19
C ASP A 276 -2.93 -28.69 29.73
N GLN A 277 -2.70 -28.40 28.44
CA GLN A 277 -2.96 -27.07 27.88
C GLN A 277 -4.45 -26.91 27.52
N PRO A 278 -5.04 -25.72 27.71
CA PRO A 278 -6.41 -25.47 27.30
C PRO A 278 -6.50 -25.33 25.78
N TYR A 279 -7.66 -25.67 25.23
CA TYR A 279 -7.98 -25.37 23.84
C TYR A 279 -7.92 -23.84 23.61
N LYS A 280 -7.17 -23.40 22.61
CA LYS A 280 -7.10 -21.98 22.21
C LYS A 280 -7.36 -21.83 20.72
N ALA A 281 -8.22 -20.89 20.37
CA ALA A 281 -8.41 -20.44 19.00
C ALA A 281 -7.96 -18.99 18.89
N GLN A 282 -6.99 -18.73 18.01
CA GLN A 282 -6.67 -17.39 17.55
C GLN A 282 -7.28 -17.20 16.17
N ILE A 283 -8.20 -16.24 16.05
CA ILE A 283 -8.93 -16.00 14.81
C ILE A 283 -8.62 -14.59 14.35
N LYS A 284 -8.19 -14.48 13.11
CA LYS A 284 -7.87 -13.22 12.48
C LYS A 284 -8.79 -13.03 11.29
N VAL A 285 -9.66 -12.04 11.39
CA VAL A 285 -10.50 -11.60 10.28
C VAL A 285 -9.96 -10.27 9.78
N TYR A 286 -9.76 -10.18 8.48
CA TYR A 286 -9.26 -8.97 7.85
C TYR A 286 -9.97 -8.70 6.52
N GLY A 287 -10.00 -7.43 6.15
CA GLY A 287 -10.63 -6.99 4.91
C GLY A 287 -10.55 -5.48 4.77
N TYR A 288 -11.35 -4.95 3.86
CA TYR A 288 -11.49 -3.52 3.62
C TYR A 288 -12.89 -3.07 4.02
N GLY A 289 -12.96 -1.97 4.75
CA GLY A 289 -14.21 -1.39 5.22
C GLY A 289 -14.25 0.12 4.99
N GLY A 290 -15.46 0.67 4.84
CA GLY A 290 -15.69 2.11 4.83
C GLY A 290 -15.37 2.79 6.17
N PRO A 291 -15.52 4.13 6.28
CA PRO A 291 -15.10 4.91 7.45
C PRO A 291 -15.87 4.58 8.73
N THR A 292 -17.06 4.00 8.59
CA THR A 292 -17.95 3.60 9.68
C THR A 292 -18.05 2.08 9.81
N SER A 293 -17.25 1.34 9.03
CA SER A 293 -17.20 -0.11 9.09
C SER A 293 -16.49 -0.56 10.35
N TRP A 294 -17.19 -1.32 11.18
CA TRP A 294 -16.60 -2.06 12.29
C TRP A 294 -17.05 -3.51 12.21
N LEU A 295 -16.20 -4.40 12.71
CA LEU A 295 -16.45 -5.82 12.81
C LEU A 295 -16.30 -6.20 14.28
N THR A 296 -17.28 -6.91 14.82
CA THR A 296 -17.14 -7.61 16.10
C THR A 296 -17.43 -9.08 15.91
N ALA A 297 -16.80 -9.91 16.71
CA ALA A 297 -17.17 -11.32 16.79
C ALA A 297 -17.70 -11.63 18.17
N THR A 298 -18.76 -12.41 18.21
CA THR A 298 -19.37 -12.90 19.44
C THR A 298 -19.40 -14.42 19.38
N GLU A 299 -18.94 -15.06 20.44
CA GLU A 299 -19.04 -16.51 20.59
C GLU A 299 -20.34 -16.84 21.31
N THR A 300 -21.12 -17.76 20.76
CA THR A 300 -22.35 -18.29 21.35
C THR A 300 -22.33 -19.81 21.20
N SER A 301 -22.17 -20.52 22.32
CA SER A 301 -22.22 -21.98 22.38
C SER A 301 -21.27 -22.69 21.40
N GLY A 302 -20.02 -22.22 21.30
CA GLY A 302 -19.01 -22.76 20.38
C GLY A 302 -19.13 -22.28 18.93
N THR A 303 -20.12 -21.45 18.58
CA THR A 303 -20.20 -20.81 17.25
C THR A 303 -19.70 -19.37 17.34
N ILE A 304 -18.81 -18.97 16.43
CA ILE A 304 -18.31 -17.60 16.35
C ILE A 304 -19.02 -16.89 15.21
N ASP A 305 -19.94 -16.00 15.59
CA ASP A 305 -20.69 -15.16 14.67
C ASP A 305 -20.01 -13.79 14.53
N TYR A 306 -19.86 -13.35 13.29
CA TYR A 306 -19.34 -12.02 13.00
C TYR A 306 -20.48 -11.05 12.72
N THR A 307 -20.53 -9.98 13.50
CA THR A 307 -21.44 -8.86 13.25
C THR A 307 -20.67 -7.73 12.59
N THR A 308 -21.12 -7.34 11.40
CA THR A 308 -20.63 -6.17 10.67
C THR A 308 -21.54 -4.98 10.94
N SER A 309 -20.98 -3.77 11.06
CA SER A 309 -21.79 -2.54 11.04
C SER A 309 -22.48 -2.33 9.68
N PHE A 310 -23.42 -1.38 9.60
CA PHE A 310 -24.00 -0.97 8.32
C PHE A 310 -22.91 -0.27 7.48
N GLY A 311 -22.38 -0.95 6.45
CA GLY A 311 -21.23 -0.45 5.69
C GLY A 311 -20.85 -1.32 4.49
N ILE A 312 -19.93 -0.83 3.67
CA ILE A 312 -19.37 -1.56 2.52
C ILE A 312 -18.17 -2.35 3.03
N PHE A 313 -18.22 -3.68 2.90
CA PHE A 313 -17.11 -4.59 3.22
C PHE A 313 -16.66 -5.29 1.96
N ARG A 314 -15.34 -5.44 1.79
CA ARG A 314 -14.73 -6.13 0.65
C ARG A 314 -13.60 -7.03 1.08
N ASP A 315 -13.46 -8.13 0.35
CA ASP A 315 -12.36 -9.10 0.48
C ASP A 315 -12.16 -9.53 1.94
N LEU A 316 -13.28 -9.80 2.63
CA LEU A 316 -13.31 -10.35 3.98
C LEU A 316 -12.73 -11.77 3.93
N GLU A 317 -11.58 -11.96 4.56
CA GLU A 317 -10.94 -13.25 4.73
C GLU A 317 -10.79 -13.56 6.23
N CYS A 318 -10.98 -14.84 6.57
CA CYS A 318 -10.75 -15.35 7.91
C CYS A 318 -9.62 -16.40 7.91
N GLU A 319 -8.69 -16.23 8.85
CA GLU A 319 -7.66 -17.19 9.19
C GLU A 319 -7.83 -17.60 10.66
N ALA A 320 -7.82 -18.90 10.94
CA ALA A 320 -7.85 -19.44 12.30
C ALA A 320 -6.59 -20.24 12.59
N LYS A 321 -6.03 -20.07 13.79
CA LYS A 321 -4.99 -20.92 14.37
C LYS A 321 -5.55 -21.57 15.62
N LEU A 322 -5.66 -22.89 15.60
CA LEU A 322 -6.23 -23.72 16.65
C LEU A 322 -5.12 -24.46 17.38
N GLN A 323 -5.06 -24.31 18.70
CA GLN A 323 -4.23 -25.13 19.58
C GLN A 323 -5.13 -26.15 20.25
N ILE A 324 -4.98 -27.42 19.85
CA ILE A 324 -5.87 -28.50 20.23
C ILE A 324 -5.11 -29.49 21.12
N PRO A 325 -5.53 -29.69 22.36
CA PRO A 325 -5.03 -30.75 23.24
C PRO A 325 -5.09 -32.13 22.59
N GLU A 326 -4.07 -32.95 22.78
CA GLU A 326 -3.95 -34.29 22.15
C GLU A 326 -5.12 -35.24 22.46
N ASN A 327 -5.82 -35.04 23.58
CA ASN A 327 -6.99 -35.84 23.97
C ASN A 327 -8.26 -35.53 23.14
N ILE A 328 -8.30 -34.44 22.38
CA ILE A 328 -9.46 -34.05 21.55
C ILE A 328 -9.28 -34.60 20.13
N LYS A 329 -9.95 -35.71 19.80
CA LYS A 329 -9.73 -36.45 18.54
C LYS A 329 -10.32 -35.79 17.29
N HIS A 330 -11.39 -34.99 17.43
CA HIS A 330 -12.08 -34.35 16.31
C HIS A 330 -12.33 -32.89 16.64
N ALA A 331 -11.71 -31.97 15.89
CA ALA A 331 -12.19 -30.60 15.79
C ALA A 331 -12.88 -30.47 14.44
N ILE A 332 -14.18 -30.19 14.48
CA ILE A 332 -14.97 -29.99 13.29
C ILE A 332 -14.84 -28.52 12.91
N VAL A 333 -14.05 -28.24 11.88
CA VAL A 333 -14.03 -26.93 11.23
C VAL A 333 -15.16 -26.95 10.20
N GLN A 334 -16.33 -26.48 10.61
CA GLN A 334 -17.46 -26.21 9.70
C GLN A 334 -17.74 -24.73 9.62
#